data_AF-Q09E12-F1
#
_entry.id   AF-Q09E12-F1
#
_cell.length_a   1.000
_cell.length_b   1.000
_cell.length_c   1.000
_cell.angle_alpha   90.00
_cell.angle_beta   90.00
_cell.angle_gamma   90.00
#
_symmetry.space_group_name_H-M   'P 1'
#
loop_
_entity.id
_entity.type
_entity.pdbx_description
1 polymer ?
#
loop_
_entity_poly.entity_id
_entity_poly.type
_entity_poly.pdbx_seq_one_letter_code
_entity_poly.pdbx_strand_id
1 'polypeptide(L)'
;MCPAGGGGGGGGLEQVNGADLSKDLDLYFSVSDKAVGLSLLTYKQADEPGYFIALIAPKTEVSASEIAAKRVTFVIDTSGSMQGSRMQIAKDALKYCVTRLNPQDTFNVVRFSTDVEALFPALKSAQPENIQKAVAFVEQLEAIGGTAIDEALVRGLQDNDGKSSAPHLLMFITDGQPTIGETDEGAIAQHAKDGRKAKTRLFTFGVGEDLNARLLDRLSSDGAGTSDFVRDGKEFETKISSFYDKVSNPVLSDLSLDLSSIDAYDLYPRKLPDLFKGTQLVVMGRYRKSGDAKAVLTGYVNGEKRTFDYGTTAPKEATRDGFIPRLWAIRKVGFLLEEIRLRGERPELRDEVISLAKKFGIVTPYTSYLVVEDTPPVARPMPVMRPGADEAESSGSAFAPPPAPRKGGGGVPAPAAAAPAESLARADGRGGVAVSREMKKMKEEERGPSASEPVRVAAGRTFLYRDGGWIDSEALANPGKPLQIKFLSKGYFALLQARPELKAAFALGDRVVVVIAKGKSVQVGPEGEEDEGKVRAFLK
;
A
#
# COMPACT_ATOMS: atom_id res chain seq x y z
N MET A 1 -50.78 -5.73 -7.10
CA MET A 1 -51.18 -5.05 -8.35
C MET A 1 -50.27 -3.86 -8.55
N CYS A 2 -49.72 -3.74 -9.76
CA CYS A 2 -48.65 -2.87 -10.31
C CYS A 2 -48.70 -1.36 -9.95
N PRO A 3 -47.68 -0.53 -10.32
CA PRO A 3 -46.53 -0.79 -11.23
C PRO A 3 -45.15 -0.41 -10.63
N ALA A 4 -43.97 -0.94 -11.01
CA ALA A 4 -43.34 -1.24 -12.30
C ALA A 4 -43.00 0.02 -13.15
N GLY A 5 -41.80 0.58 -12.94
CA GLY A 5 -41.19 1.53 -13.87
C GLY A 5 -39.92 2.20 -13.33
N GLY A 6 -38.81 2.06 -14.06
CA GLY A 6 -37.61 2.92 -13.93
C GLY A 6 -36.34 2.18 -13.59
N GLY A 7 -35.54 1.84 -14.61
CA GLY A 7 -34.25 1.18 -14.47
C GLY A 7 -33.26 2.01 -13.63
N GLY A 8 -32.80 1.43 -12.54
CA GLY A 8 -31.63 1.88 -11.80
C GLY A 8 -30.64 0.72 -11.75
N GLY A 9 -29.44 0.93 -12.28
CA GLY A 9 -28.32 0.00 -12.11
C GLY A 9 -27.93 -0.06 -10.63
N GLY A 10 -28.59 -0.95 -9.89
CA GLY A 10 -28.30 -1.20 -8.49
C GLY A 10 -27.03 -2.03 -8.35
N GLY A 11 -25.99 -1.43 -7.79
CA GLY A 11 -24.99 -2.19 -7.05
C GLY A 11 -25.68 -2.82 -5.84
N GLY A 12 -26.08 -4.08 -5.95
CA GLY A 12 -26.69 -4.81 -4.84
C GLY A 12 -25.66 -5.10 -3.75
N LEU A 13 -25.98 -4.74 -2.50
CA LEU A 13 -25.31 -5.31 -1.35
C LEU A 13 -25.92 -6.70 -1.09
N GLU A 14 -25.12 -7.73 -1.29
CA GLU A 14 -25.52 -9.11 -0.99
C GLU A 14 -25.45 -9.34 0.52
N GLN A 15 -26.60 -9.64 1.13
CA GLN A 15 -26.66 -9.98 2.54
C GLN A 15 -26.12 -11.40 2.74
N VAL A 16 -24.84 -11.51 3.10
CA VAL A 16 -24.24 -12.78 3.50
C VAL A 16 -24.67 -13.09 4.93
N ASN A 17 -25.40 -14.19 5.15
CA ASN A 17 -25.73 -14.66 6.50
C ASN A 17 -24.45 -14.92 7.29
N GLY A 18 -24.28 -14.24 8.44
CA GLY A 18 -23.08 -14.32 9.29
C GLY A 18 -22.20 -13.06 9.35
N ALA A 19 -22.68 -11.91 8.86
CA ALA A 19 -21.95 -10.65 9.01
C ALA A 19 -21.82 -10.23 10.49
N ASP A 20 -20.58 -10.03 10.93
CA ASP A 20 -20.23 -9.48 12.23
C ASP A 20 -20.67 -8.00 12.32
N LEU A 21 -21.82 -7.74 12.96
CA LEU A 21 -22.40 -6.41 13.18
C LEU A 21 -21.69 -5.59 14.28
N SER A 22 -20.59 -6.08 14.85
CA SER A 22 -19.82 -5.34 15.87
C SER A 22 -18.96 -4.20 15.32
N LYS A 23 -19.06 -3.91 14.01
CA LYS A 23 -18.24 -2.91 13.32
C LYS A 23 -19.10 -1.93 12.55
N ASP A 24 -18.70 -0.68 12.60
CA ASP A 24 -19.33 0.39 11.82
C ASP A 24 -18.95 0.24 10.32
N LEU A 25 -19.92 0.52 9.44
CA LEU A 25 -19.74 0.63 7.99
C LEU A 25 -19.91 2.10 7.60
N ASP A 26 -18.81 2.76 7.28
CA ASP A 26 -18.84 4.11 6.72
C ASP A 26 -18.82 4.06 5.19
N LEU A 27 -19.92 4.49 4.56
CA LEU A 27 -20.04 4.61 3.10
C LEU A 27 -19.86 6.07 2.67
N TYR A 28 -18.76 6.37 1.98
CA TYR A 28 -18.51 7.67 1.37
C TYR A 28 -18.84 7.60 -0.13
N PHE A 29 -19.78 8.43 -0.58
CA PHE A 29 -20.10 8.59 -1.99
C PHE A 29 -20.23 10.07 -2.34
N SER A 30 -19.93 10.40 -3.59
CA SER A 30 -20.11 11.74 -4.13
C SER A 30 -20.78 11.63 -5.49
N VAL A 31 -21.83 12.42 -5.71
CA VAL A 31 -22.48 12.53 -7.01
C VAL A 31 -21.86 13.71 -7.75
N SER A 32 -21.46 13.49 -9.01
CA SER A 32 -20.86 14.53 -9.85
C SER A 32 -21.36 14.40 -11.28
N ASP A 33 -21.82 15.50 -11.85
CA ASP A 33 -22.19 15.57 -13.26
C ASP A 33 -20.97 15.74 -14.18
N LYS A 34 -19.75 15.84 -13.62
CA LYS A 34 -18.49 15.92 -14.39
C LYS A 34 -17.95 14.54 -14.73
N ALA A 35 -17.26 14.41 -15.87
CA ALA A 35 -16.63 13.16 -16.32
C ALA A 35 -15.73 12.50 -15.27
N VAL A 36 -15.16 13.30 -14.35
CA VAL A 36 -14.42 12.82 -13.18
C VAL A 36 -15.05 13.41 -11.91
N GLY A 37 -15.32 12.55 -10.94
CA GLY A 37 -15.72 12.93 -9.59
C GLY A 37 -14.49 13.13 -8.69
N LEU A 38 -14.56 14.12 -7.80
CA LEU A 38 -13.57 14.36 -6.75
C LEU A 38 -14.30 14.61 -5.43
N SER A 39 -13.95 13.86 -4.39
CA SER A 39 -14.41 14.07 -3.02
C SER A 39 -13.21 14.32 -2.11
N LEU A 40 -13.29 15.31 -1.22
CA LEU A 40 -12.24 15.67 -0.28
C LEU A 40 -12.74 15.49 1.15
N LEU A 41 -12.15 14.54 1.88
CA LEU A 41 -12.37 14.34 3.31
C LEU A 41 -11.22 15.00 4.08
N THR A 42 -11.50 15.63 5.21
CA THR A 42 -10.49 16.36 5.98
C THR A 42 -10.55 16.04 7.47
N TYR A 43 -9.39 16.03 8.11
CA TYR A 43 -9.25 15.97 9.55
C TYR A 43 -8.33 17.09 10.02
N LYS A 44 -8.74 17.90 10.99
CA LYS A 44 -7.93 18.97 11.56
C LYS A 44 -8.34 19.26 13.00
N GLN A 45 -7.36 19.21 13.90
CA GLN A 45 -7.50 19.74 15.25
C GLN A 45 -7.17 21.24 15.26
N ALA A 46 -7.71 21.97 16.24
CA ALA A 46 -7.41 23.39 16.40
C ALA A 46 -5.89 23.63 16.48
N ASP A 47 -5.42 24.66 15.75
CA ASP A 47 -4.02 25.10 15.70
C ASP A 47 -2.97 24.10 15.19
N GLU A 48 -3.40 22.98 14.60
CA GLU A 48 -2.52 22.01 13.93
C GLU A 48 -2.69 21.97 12.41
N PRO A 49 -1.66 21.61 11.63
CA PRO A 49 -1.85 21.29 10.22
C PRO A 49 -2.77 20.08 10.07
N GLY A 50 -3.77 20.19 9.19
CA GLY A 50 -4.73 19.14 8.94
C GLY A 50 -4.21 18.05 8.00
N TYR A 51 -5.02 17.02 7.84
CA TYR A 51 -4.82 15.87 6.95
C TYR A 51 -6.02 15.75 6.02
N PHE A 52 -5.83 15.23 4.82
CA PHE A 52 -6.93 15.03 3.87
C PHE A 52 -6.80 13.70 3.11
N ILE A 53 -7.94 13.24 2.61
CA ILE A 53 -8.06 12.20 1.58
C ILE A 53 -8.87 12.78 0.43
N ALA A 54 -8.29 12.79 -0.78
CA ALA A 54 -8.99 13.08 -2.02
C ALA A 54 -9.27 11.76 -2.76
N LEU A 55 -10.55 11.49 -3.01
CA LEU A 55 -11.04 10.35 -3.77
C LEU A 55 -11.39 10.83 -5.18
N ILE A 56 -10.70 10.32 -6.19
CA ILE A 56 -10.85 10.72 -7.59
C ILE A 56 -11.27 9.50 -8.40
N ALA A 57 -12.40 9.56 -9.09
CA ALA A 57 -12.92 8.44 -9.89
C ALA A 57 -13.55 8.95 -11.18
N PRO A 58 -13.38 8.25 -12.31
CA PRO A 58 -14.11 8.57 -13.53
C PRO A 58 -15.59 8.17 -13.37
N LYS A 59 -16.47 8.76 -14.19
CA LYS A 59 -17.86 8.29 -14.30
C LYS A 59 -17.92 6.83 -14.77
N THR A 60 -18.97 6.13 -14.34
CA THR A 60 -19.20 4.71 -14.68
C THR A 60 -19.47 4.50 -16.17
N GLU A 61 -20.16 5.45 -16.79
CA GLU A 61 -20.46 5.48 -18.22
C GLU A 61 -19.44 6.35 -18.94
N VAL A 62 -18.36 5.73 -19.42
CA VAL A 62 -17.44 6.32 -20.39
C VAL A 62 -17.76 5.70 -21.74
N SER A 63 -18.15 6.53 -22.70
CA SER A 63 -18.42 6.12 -24.08
C SER A 63 -17.13 5.60 -24.74
N ALA A 64 -17.23 4.66 -25.69
CA ALA A 64 -16.05 4.13 -26.36
C ALA A 64 -15.23 5.21 -27.09
N SER A 65 -15.87 6.31 -27.50
CA SER A 65 -15.24 7.51 -28.08
C SER A 65 -14.39 8.33 -27.10
N GLU A 66 -14.59 8.15 -25.79
CA GLU A 66 -13.82 8.84 -24.74
C GLU A 66 -12.63 8.02 -24.25
N ILE A 67 -12.48 6.77 -24.71
CA ILE A 67 -11.33 5.92 -24.38
C ILE A 67 -10.18 6.31 -25.31
N ALA A 68 -9.06 6.74 -24.72
CA ALA A 68 -7.91 7.12 -25.51
C ALA A 68 -7.23 5.90 -26.15
N ALA A 69 -6.87 6.02 -27.43
CA ALA A 69 -6.02 5.03 -28.10
C ALA A 69 -4.69 4.91 -27.34
N LYS A 70 -4.18 3.69 -27.20
CA LYS A 70 -2.95 3.43 -26.46
C LYS A 70 -1.96 2.63 -27.31
N ARG A 71 -0.71 2.68 -26.86
CA ARG A 71 0.40 1.95 -27.48
C ARG A 71 0.88 0.93 -26.47
N VAL A 72 1.08 -0.32 -26.88
CA VAL A 72 1.40 -1.41 -25.93
C VAL A 72 2.57 -2.25 -26.43
N THR A 73 3.65 -2.33 -25.65
CA THR A 73 4.75 -3.25 -25.94
C THR A 73 4.78 -4.33 -24.87
N PHE A 74 4.51 -5.56 -25.28
CA PHE A 74 4.65 -6.73 -24.41
C PHE A 74 6.07 -7.25 -24.52
N VAL A 75 6.79 -7.32 -23.41
CA VAL A 75 8.15 -7.86 -23.34
C VAL A 75 8.10 -9.10 -22.46
N ILE A 76 8.37 -10.27 -23.05
CA ILE A 76 8.21 -11.58 -22.40
C ILE A 76 9.53 -12.33 -22.34
N ASP A 77 9.87 -12.79 -21.14
CA ASP A 77 11.02 -13.65 -20.88
C ASP A 77 10.76 -15.06 -21.41
N THR A 78 11.72 -15.56 -22.19
CA THR A 78 11.75 -16.92 -22.73
C THR A 78 13.02 -17.66 -22.33
N SER A 79 13.62 -17.30 -21.19
CA SER A 79 14.78 -17.98 -20.62
C SER A 79 14.44 -19.39 -20.13
N GLY A 80 15.48 -20.20 -19.88
CA GLY A 80 15.29 -21.59 -19.44
C GLY A 80 14.50 -21.75 -18.14
N SER A 81 14.48 -20.75 -17.25
CA SER A 81 13.69 -20.79 -16.01
C SER A 81 12.19 -20.80 -16.27
N MET A 82 11.74 -20.24 -17.40
CA MET A 82 10.33 -20.19 -17.77
C MET A 82 9.77 -21.56 -18.21
N GLN A 83 10.57 -22.63 -18.27
CA GLN A 83 10.11 -23.94 -18.76
C GLN A 83 8.88 -24.49 -18.03
N GLY A 84 8.12 -25.32 -18.75
CA GLY A 84 6.93 -25.97 -18.23
C GLY A 84 5.75 -25.02 -18.07
N SER A 85 5.15 -25.02 -16.87
CA SER A 85 3.89 -24.31 -16.63
C SER A 85 4.02 -22.78 -16.71
N ARG A 86 5.18 -22.21 -16.33
CA ARG A 86 5.40 -20.75 -16.33
C ARG A 86 5.28 -20.16 -17.73
N MET A 87 5.94 -20.77 -18.71
CA MET A 87 5.83 -20.37 -20.13
C MET A 87 4.40 -20.50 -20.63
N GLN A 88 3.71 -21.61 -20.33
CA GLN A 88 2.34 -21.81 -20.78
C GLN A 88 1.40 -20.71 -20.24
N ILE A 89 1.51 -20.41 -18.96
CA ILE A 89 0.76 -19.35 -18.29
C ILE A 89 1.08 -17.97 -18.87
N ALA A 90 2.35 -17.67 -19.13
CA ALA A 90 2.76 -16.41 -19.73
C ALA A 90 2.22 -16.26 -21.17
N LYS A 91 2.23 -17.35 -21.95
CA LYS A 91 1.59 -17.40 -23.28
C LYS A 91 0.09 -17.14 -23.20
N ASP A 92 -0.61 -17.80 -22.28
CA ASP A 92 -2.06 -17.66 -22.13
C ASP A 92 -2.45 -16.23 -21.71
N ALA A 93 -1.73 -15.66 -20.74
CA ALA A 93 -1.90 -14.27 -20.33
C ALA A 93 -1.60 -13.27 -21.48
N LEU A 94 -0.56 -13.52 -22.26
CA LEU A 94 -0.19 -12.66 -23.39
C LEU A 94 -1.21 -12.73 -24.53
N LYS A 95 -1.69 -13.94 -24.88
CA LYS A 95 -2.80 -14.12 -25.84
C LYS A 95 -4.05 -13.38 -25.38
N TYR A 96 -4.39 -13.46 -24.09
CA TYR A 96 -5.52 -12.73 -23.52
C TYR A 96 -5.37 -11.21 -23.72
N CYS A 97 -4.20 -10.65 -23.44
CA CYS A 97 -3.97 -9.21 -23.56
C CYS A 97 -4.03 -8.75 -25.02
N VAL A 98 -3.37 -9.46 -25.93
CA VAL A 98 -3.30 -9.10 -27.36
C VAL A 98 -4.67 -9.18 -28.03
N THR A 99 -5.48 -10.17 -27.69
CA THR A 99 -6.83 -10.34 -28.27
C THR A 99 -7.85 -9.32 -27.77
N ARG A 100 -7.54 -8.59 -26.68
CA ARG A 100 -8.37 -7.52 -26.10
C ARG A 100 -7.88 -6.11 -26.40
N LEU A 101 -6.89 -5.95 -27.28
CA LEU A 101 -6.53 -4.63 -27.79
C LEU A 101 -7.71 -4.04 -28.58
N ASN A 102 -7.92 -2.72 -28.42
CA ASN A 102 -8.91 -2.01 -29.23
C ASN A 102 -8.35 -1.82 -30.65
N PRO A 103 -9.18 -1.77 -31.72
CA PRO A 103 -8.69 -1.62 -33.09
C PRO A 103 -7.84 -0.36 -33.37
N GLN A 104 -7.99 0.67 -32.53
CA GLN A 104 -7.23 1.93 -32.60
C GLN A 104 -5.89 1.86 -31.86
N ASP A 105 -5.66 0.81 -31.07
CA ASP A 105 -4.40 0.62 -30.37
C ASP A 105 -3.29 0.19 -31.34
N THR A 106 -2.05 0.51 -30.98
CA THR A 106 -0.87 -0.04 -31.65
C THR A 106 -0.07 -0.89 -30.69
N PHE A 107 0.50 -1.99 -31.13
CA PHE A 107 1.20 -2.91 -30.25
C PHE A 107 2.41 -3.58 -30.89
N ASN A 108 3.25 -4.19 -30.05
CA ASN A 108 4.30 -5.11 -30.44
C ASN A 108 4.51 -6.17 -29.34
N VAL A 109 5.08 -7.31 -29.72
CA VAL A 109 5.52 -8.36 -28.81
C VAL A 109 7.01 -8.55 -28.98
N VAL A 110 7.76 -8.51 -27.88
CA VAL A 110 9.20 -8.69 -27.82
C VAL A 110 9.47 -9.88 -26.92
N ARG A 111 10.13 -10.91 -27.44
CA ARG A 111 10.63 -12.03 -26.64
C ARG A 111 12.10 -11.84 -26.36
N PHE A 112 12.55 -12.24 -25.18
CA PHE A 112 13.97 -12.17 -24.84
C PHE A 112 14.43 -13.40 -24.06
N SER A 113 15.65 -13.84 -24.35
CA SER A 113 16.40 -14.76 -23.50
C SER A 113 17.89 -14.41 -23.58
N THR A 114 18.70 -15.17 -24.32
CA THR A 114 20.07 -14.78 -24.66
C THR A 114 20.09 -13.69 -25.73
N ASP A 115 19.13 -13.71 -26.64
CA ASP A 115 18.92 -12.71 -27.68
C ASP A 115 17.53 -12.06 -27.53
N VAL A 116 17.34 -10.90 -28.14
CA VAL A 116 16.10 -10.13 -28.10
C VAL A 116 15.50 -10.04 -29.50
N GLU A 117 14.25 -10.49 -29.65
CA GLU A 117 13.52 -10.47 -30.92
C GLU A 117 12.16 -9.80 -30.76
N ALA A 118 11.87 -8.87 -31.65
CA ALA A 118 10.55 -8.24 -31.74
C ALA A 118 9.77 -8.82 -32.92
N LEU A 119 8.50 -9.18 -32.70
CA LEU A 119 7.59 -9.66 -33.73
C LEU A 119 7.51 -8.70 -34.92
N PHE A 120 7.42 -7.40 -34.63
CA PHE A 120 7.43 -6.35 -35.64
C PHE A 120 8.64 -5.42 -35.48
N PRO A 121 9.18 -4.86 -36.58
CA PRO A 121 10.22 -3.83 -36.50
C PRO A 121 9.79 -2.54 -35.79
N ALA A 122 8.49 -2.26 -35.77
CA ALA A 122 7.85 -1.12 -35.11
C ALA A 122 6.42 -1.49 -34.69
N LEU A 123 5.82 -0.70 -33.78
CA LEU A 123 4.43 -0.85 -33.36
C LEU A 123 3.47 -0.93 -34.57
N LYS A 124 2.52 -1.87 -34.51
CA LYS A 124 1.51 -2.08 -35.56
C LYS A 124 0.10 -1.94 -34.99
N SER A 125 -0.85 -1.50 -35.82
CA SER A 125 -2.25 -1.42 -35.43
C SER A 125 -2.80 -2.79 -35.03
N ALA A 126 -3.66 -2.82 -34.01
CA ALA A 126 -4.34 -4.01 -33.50
C ALA A 126 -5.49 -4.46 -34.43
N GLN A 127 -5.20 -4.60 -35.72
CA GLN A 127 -6.10 -5.17 -36.71
C GLN A 127 -6.09 -6.70 -36.63
N PRO A 128 -7.19 -7.39 -37.03
CA PRO A 128 -7.31 -8.84 -36.92
C PRO A 128 -6.11 -9.63 -37.49
N GLU A 129 -5.54 -9.18 -38.61
CA GLU A 129 -4.40 -9.85 -39.25
C GLU A 129 -3.13 -9.76 -38.41
N ASN A 130 -2.88 -8.61 -37.76
CA ASN A 130 -1.72 -8.41 -36.89
C ASN A 130 -1.90 -9.13 -35.55
N ILE A 131 -3.13 -9.17 -35.02
CA ILE A 131 -3.47 -9.94 -33.82
C ILE A 131 -3.21 -11.44 -34.07
N GLN A 132 -3.64 -11.99 -35.21
CA GLN A 132 -3.38 -13.39 -35.57
C GLN A 132 -1.89 -13.71 -35.67
N LYS A 133 -1.09 -12.83 -36.31
CA LYS A 133 0.37 -12.98 -36.36
C LYS A 133 0.99 -12.99 -34.96
N ALA A 134 0.51 -12.13 -34.07
CA ALA A 134 0.99 -12.09 -32.70
C ALA A 134 0.62 -13.34 -31.91
N VAL A 135 -0.62 -13.84 -32.03
CA VAL A 135 -1.01 -15.11 -31.39
C VAL A 135 -0.15 -16.27 -31.88
N ALA A 136 0.12 -16.35 -33.19
CA ALA A 136 0.99 -17.38 -33.75
C ALA A 136 2.44 -17.28 -33.24
N PHE A 137 2.99 -16.07 -33.14
CA PHE A 137 4.31 -15.82 -32.56
C PHE A 137 4.37 -16.25 -31.09
N VAL A 138 3.33 -15.94 -30.30
CA VAL A 138 3.25 -16.31 -28.88
C VAL A 138 3.18 -17.83 -28.69
N GLU A 139 2.42 -18.54 -29.54
CA GLU A 139 2.34 -20.01 -29.48
C GLU A 139 3.70 -20.67 -29.74
N GLN A 140 4.55 -20.06 -30.57
CA GLN A 140 5.88 -20.57 -30.92
C GLN A 140 6.98 -20.25 -29.90
N LEU A 141 6.69 -19.51 -28.82
CA LEU A 141 7.72 -19.18 -27.83
C LEU A 141 8.21 -20.43 -27.11
N GLU A 142 9.53 -20.59 -27.00
CA GLU A 142 10.16 -21.70 -26.29
C GLU A 142 11.10 -21.17 -25.21
N ALA A 143 11.05 -21.81 -24.03
CA ALA A 143 11.83 -21.40 -22.87
C ALA A 143 13.25 -21.97 -22.95
N ILE A 144 14.20 -21.18 -23.45
CA ILE A 144 15.60 -21.55 -23.67
C ILE A 144 16.54 -20.34 -23.57
N GLY A 145 17.75 -20.59 -23.05
CA GLY A 145 18.82 -19.60 -22.99
C GLY A 145 18.90 -18.85 -21.66
N GLY A 146 19.67 -17.77 -21.66
CA GLY A 146 19.85 -16.86 -20.53
C GLY A 146 18.77 -15.78 -20.47
N THR A 147 19.06 -14.68 -19.75
CA THR A 147 18.07 -13.66 -19.39
C THR A 147 18.68 -12.26 -19.58
N ALA A 148 18.53 -11.68 -20.78
CA ALA A 148 19.04 -10.37 -21.19
C ALA A 148 18.06 -9.22 -20.90
N ILE A 149 17.81 -8.94 -19.61
CA ILE A 149 16.79 -7.94 -19.19
C ILE A 149 17.12 -6.52 -19.70
N ASP A 150 18.37 -6.09 -19.63
CA ASP A 150 18.78 -4.73 -20.05
C ASP A 150 18.45 -4.47 -21.53
N GLU A 151 18.91 -5.37 -22.40
CA GLU A 151 18.67 -5.28 -23.85
C GLU A 151 17.18 -5.37 -24.18
N ALA A 152 16.43 -6.24 -23.47
CA ALA A 152 15.00 -6.38 -23.64
C ALA A 152 14.24 -5.11 -23.25
N LEU A 153 14.63 -4.45 -22.16
CA LEU A 153 14.07 -3.17 -21.74
C LEU A 153 14.39 -2.07 -22.75
N VAL A 154 15.65 -1.94 -23.16
CA VAL A 154 16.06 -0.96 -24.17
C VAL A 154 15.25 -1.17 -25.46
N ARG A 155 15.11 -2.41 -25.92
CA ARG A 155 14.32 -2.74 -27.11
C ARG A 155 12.82 -2.49 -26.93
N GLY A 156 12.25 -2.85 -25.78
CA GLY A 156 10.84 -2.62 -25.49
C GLY A 156 10.49 -1.13 -25.34
N LEU A 157 11.45 -0.32 -24.88
CA LEU A 157 11.33 1.13 -24.76
C LEU A 157 11.56 1.85 -26.08
N GLN A 158 12.10 1.19 -27.11
CA GLN A 158 12.23 1.75 -28.46
C GLN A 158 10.86 1.97 -29.08
N ASP A 159 10.37 3.16 -28.84
CA ASP A 159 9.15 3.67 -29.37
C ASP A 159 9.43 4.44 -30.68
N ASN A 160 9.43 3.70 -31.78
CA ASN A 160 9.67 4.24 -33.13
C ASN A 160 8.53 5.17 -33.62
N ASP A 161 7.46 5.32 -32.83
CA ASP A 161 6.33 6.21 -33.10
C ASP A 161 6.36 7.48 -32.24
N GLY A 162 7.56 8.01 -31.99
CA GLY A 162 7.84 9.17 -31.12
C GLY A 162 7.12 10.51 -31.45
N LYS A 163 6.12 10.48 -32.32
CA LYS A 163 5.19 11.55 -32.68
C LYS A 163 3.80 11.37 -32.07
N SER A 164 3.45 10.19 -31.57
CA SER A 164 2.12 9.92 -31.04
C SER A 164 1.91 10.55 -29.67
N SER A 165 0.75 11.20 -29.49
CA SER A 165 0.34 11.76 -28.20
C SER A 165 -0.20 10.68 -27.24
N ALA A 166 -0.41 9.45 -27.72
CA ALA A 166 -1.01 8.35 -26.98
C ALA A 166 -0.07 7.80 -25.88
N PRO A 167 -0.63 7.39 -24.72
CA PRO A 167 0.15 6.73 -23.67
C PRO A 167 0.76 5.42 -24.20
N HIS A 168 2.00 5.13 -23.81
CA HIS A 168 2.68 3.88 -24.13
C HIS A 168 2.78 3.03 -22.86
N LEU A 169 2.24 1.81 -22.89
CA LEU A 169 2.31 0.84 -21.81
C LEU A 169 3.32 -0.24 -22.20
N LEU A 170 4.40 -0.38 -21.46
CA LEU A 170 5.34 -1.48 -21.59
C LEU A 170 5.02 -2.50 -20.50
N MET A 171 4.61 -3.70 -20.89
CA MET A 171 4.32 -4.82 -19.99
C MET A 171 5.48 -5.80 -20.04
N PHE A 172 6.30 -5.78 -18.98
CA PHE A 172 7.49 -6.61 -18.85
C PHE A 172 7.19 -7.83 -17.99
N ILE A 173 7.37 -9.03 -18.53
CA ILE A 173 7.07 -10.30 -17.87
C ILE A 173 8.35 -11.12 -17.77
N THR A 174 8.74 -11.53 -16.55
CA THR A 174 9.96 -12.33 -16.32
C THR A 174 9.82 -13.20 -15.06
N ASP A 175 10.58 -14.30 -15.00
CA ASP A 175 10.72 -15.14 -13.79
C ASP A 175 12.16 -15.18 -13.26
N GLY A 176 13.06 -14.39 -13.85
CA GLY A 176 14.49 -14.55 -13.68
C GLY A 176 15.23 -13.32 -13.20
N GLN A 177 16.55 -13.48 -13.11
CA GLN A 177 17.52 -12.44 -12.81
C GLN A 177 18.32 -12.15 -14.09
N PRO A 178 18.86 -10.93 -14.28
CA PRO A 178 19.68 -10.66 -15.45
C PRO A 178 20.93 -11.55 -15.43
N THR A 179 21.17 -12.31 -16.50
CA THR A 179 22.32 -13.22 -16.63
C THR A 179 23.15 -12.98 -17.89
N ILE A 180 22.62 -12.21 -18.84
CA ILE A 180 23.25 -11.89 -20.13
C ILE A 180 23.32 -10.37 -20.27
N GLY A 181 24.44 -9.87 -20.78
CA GLY A 181 24.67 -8.43 -20.96
C GLY A 181 24.95 -7.73 -19.63
N GLU A 182 24.35 -6.54 -19.44
CA GLU A 182 24.40 -5.80 -18.19
C GLU A 182 23.58 -6.51 -17.10
N THR A 183 24.17 -6.69 -15.93
CA THR A 183 23.55 -7.40 -14.79
C THR A 183 23.47 -6.55 -13.52
N ASP A 184 24.10 -5.37 -13.49
CA ASP A 184 23.98 -4.44 -12.38
C ASP A 184 22.59 -3.79 -12.35
N GLU A 185 21.85 -4.01 -11.26
CA GLU A 185 20.48 -3.49 -11.12
C GLU A 185 20.38 -1.96 -11.26
N GLY A 186 21.44 -1.25 -10.82
CA GLY A 186 21.51 0.21 -10.90
C GLY A 186 21.67 0.71 -12.32
N ALA A 187 22.57 0.09 -13.08
CA ALA A 187 22.81 0.36 -14.49
C ALA A 187 21.55 0.05 -15.32
N ILE A 188 20.95 -1.14 -15.13
CA ILE A 188 19.72 -1.53 -15.85
C ILE A 188 18.59 -0.52 -15.59
N ALA A 189 18.36 -0.16 -14.32
CA ALA A 189 17.34 0.82 -13.97
C ALA A 189 17.63 2.20 -14.60
N GLN A 190 18.89 2.59 -14.66
CA GLN A 190 19.31 3.85 -15.28
C GLN A 190 19.14 3.82 -16.81
N HIS A 191 19.54 2.76 -17.50
CA HIS A 191 19.31 2.58 -18.93
C HIS A 191 17.83 2.57 -19.28
N ALA A 192 17.01 1.86 -18.50
CA ALA A 192 15.56 1.87 -18.68
C ALA A 192 14.97 3.28 -18.50
N LYS A 193 15.47 4.03 -17.51
CA LYS A 193 15.05 5.43 -17.30
C LYS A 193 15.45 6.36 -18.45
N ASP A 194 16.66 6.19 -19.00
CA ASP A 194 17.17 7.03 -20.08
C ASP A 194 16.53 6.71 -21.45
N GLY A 195 16.23 5.43 -21.71
CA GLY A 195 15.51 5.00 -22.89
C GLY A 195 14.02 5.40 -22.89
N ARG A 196 13.47 5.68 -21.70
CA ARG A 196 12.05 5.96 -21.52
C ARG A 196 11.66 7.34 -22.03
N LYS A 197 10.60 7.39 -22.84
CA LYS A 197 9.91 8.63 -23.21
C LYS A 197 8.90 9.05 -22.14
N ALA A 198 8.60 10.34 -22.02
CA ALA A 198 7.76 10.90 -20.95
C ALA A 198 6.39 10.20 -20.77
N LYS A 199 5.84 9.65 -21.85
CA LYS A 199 4.52 9.00 -21.90
C LYS A 199 4.55 7.47 -21.78
N THR A 200 5.72 6.86 -21.58
CA THR A 200 5.83 5.42 -21.40
C THR A 200 5.59 5.06 -19.93
N ARG A 201 4.77 4.05 -19.65
CA ARG A 201 4.53 3.47 -18.32
C ARG A 201 5.08 2.05 -18.33
N LEU A 202 5.95 1.72 -17.38
CA LEU A 202 6.59 0.40 -17.30
C LEU A 202 5.94 -0.42 -16.19
N PHE A 203 5.24 -1.48 -16.57
CA PHE A 203 4.63 -2.45 -15.67
C PHE A 203 5.44 -3.73 -15.68
N THR A 204 5.78 -4.24 -14.50
CA THR A 204 6.62 -5.44 -14.38
C THR A 204 5.86 -6.56 -13.69
N PHE A 205 5.84 -7.75 -14.28
CA PHE A 205 5.18 -8.93 -13.76
C PHE A 205 6.21 -10.02 -13.53
N GLY A 206 6.37 -10.38 -12.26
CA GLY A 206 7.24 -11.47 -11.84
C GLY A 206 6.48 -12.78 -11.67
N VAL A 207 6.98 -13.86 -12.25
CA VAL A 207 6.48 -15.23 -12.05
C VAL A 207 7.45 -16.00 -11.15
N GLY A 208 6.94 -16.71 -10.14
CA GLY A 208 7.77 -17.59 -9.30
C GLY A 208 8.50 -16.88 -8.16
N GLU A 209 9.44 -17.59 -7.55
CA GLU A 209 10.13 -17.17 -6.31
C GLU A 209 11.58 -16.69 -6.52
N ASP A 210 12.19 -17.03 -7.66
CA ASP A 210 13.63 -16.85 -7.92
C ASP A 210 13.97 -15.58 -8.73
N LEU A 211 13.07 -14.59 -8.72
CA LEU A 211 13.18 -13.37 -9.52
C LEU A 211 13.86 -12.23 -8.77
N ASN A 212 14.43 -11.26 -9.51
CA ASN A 212 14.98 -10.05 -8.91
C ASN A 212 13.86 -9.03 -8.60
N ALA A 213 13.17 -9.24 -7.48
CA ALA A 213 12.03 -8.40 -7.08
C ALA A 213 12.43 -6.93 -6.89
N ARG A 214 13.65 -6.69 -6.40
CA ARG A 214 14.17 -5.35 -6.16
C ARG A 214 14.38 -4.59 -7.48
N LEU A 215 14.94 -5.23 -8.49
CA LEU A 215 15.10 -4.66 -9.82
C LEU A 215 13.75 -4.32 -10.45
N LEU A 216 12.79 -5.25 -10.44
CA LEU A 216 11.46 -5.05 -11.03
C LEU A 216 10.69 -3.91 -10.34
N ASP A 217 10.79 -3.82 -9.02
CA ASP A 217 10.19 -2.73 -8.25
C ASP A 217 10.84 -1.38 -8.56
N ARG A 218 12.18 -1.36 -8.70
CA ARG A 218 12.91 -0.16 -9.09
C ARG A 218 12.51 0.30 -10.49
N LEU A 219 12.41 -0.62 -11.45
CA LEU A 219 12.02 -0.37 -12.82
C LEU A 219 10.59 0.21 -12.92
N SER A 220 9.64 -0.37 -12.20
CA SER A 220 8.26 0.11 -12.20
C SER A 220 8.10 1.45 -11.48
N SER A 221 8.75 1.64 -10.33
CA SER A 221 8.74 2.88 -9.54
C SER A 221 9.31 4.07 -10.34
N ASP A 222 10.50 3.91 -10.92
CA ASP A 222 11.09 4.94 -11.79
C ASP A 222 10.29 5.07 -13.11
N GLY A 223 9.66 3.99 -13.56
CA GLY A 223 8.82 3.86 -14.76
C GLY A 223 7.39 4.41 -14.64
N ALA A 224 7.00 4.95 -13.49
CA ALA A 224 5.61 5.37 -13.19
C ALA A 224 4.55 4.30 -13.52
N GLY A 225 4.92 3.03 -13.46
CA GLY A 225 4.01 1.91 -13.51
C GLY A 225 4.06 1.14 -12.20
N THR A 226 3.53 -0.07 -12.20
CA THR A 226 3.45 -0.91 -11.01
C THR A 226 4.02 -2.30 -11.28
N SER A 227 4.50 -2.92 -10.20
CA SER A 227 5.01 -4.27 -10.18
C SER A 227 4.01 -5.21 -9.50
N ASP A 228 3.76 -6.39 -10.06
CA ASP A 228 3.01 -7.46 -9.40
C ASP A 228 3.79 -8.78 -9.48
N PHE A 229 3.71 -9.57 -8.41
CA PHE A 229 4.44 -10.83 -8.26
C PHE A 229 3.49 -11.94 -7.90
N VAL A 230 3.75 -13.12 -8.46
CA VAL A 230 2.86 -14.26 -8.27
C VAL A 230 3.68 -15.53 -8.07
N ARG A 231 3.39 -16.22 -6.96
CA ARG A 231 4.04 -17.48 -6.61
C ARG A 231 3.39 -18.67 -7.31
N ASP A 232 2.06 -18.67 -7.45
CA ASP A 232 1.30 -19.71 -8.15
C ASP A 232 0.91 -19.26 -9.58
N GLY A 233 1.19 -20.12 -10.54
CA GLY A 233 0.92 -19.89 -11.95
C GLY A 233 -0.54 -19.61 -12.31
N LYS A 234 -1.52 -20.19 -11.60
CA LYS A 234 -2.95 -19.92 -11.90
C LYS A 234 -3.39 -18.51 -11.48
N GLU A 235 -2.82 -18.00 -10.40
CA GLU A 235 -3.08 -16.62 -9.96
C GLU A 235 -2.48 -15.62 -10.94
N PHE A 236 -1.44 -16.00 -11.70
CA PHE A 236 -0.70 -15.10 -12.57
C PHE A 236 -1.51 -14.67 -13.79
N GLU A 237 -2.14 -15.62 -14.50
CA GLU A 237 -3.02 -15.30 -15.61
C GLU A 237 -4.16 -14.37 -15.17
N THR A 238 -4.77 -14.67 -14.03
CA THR A 238 -5.87 -13.86 -13.47
C THR A 238 -5.40 -12.46 -13.11
N LYS A 239 -4.20 -12.32 -12.52
CA LYS A 239 -3.61 -11.03 -12.13
C LYS A 239 -3.25 -10.18 -13.35
N ILE A 240 -2.54 -10.72 -14.34
CA ILE A 240 -2.21 -9.98 -15.57
C ILE A 240 -3.49 -9.58 -16.31
N SER A 241 -4.43 -10.50 -16.49
CA SER A 241 -5.69 -10.22 -17.16
C SER A 241 -6.49 -9.13 -16.45
N SER A 242 -6.65 -9.25 -15.13
CA SER A 242 -7.31 -8.23 -14.30
C SER A 242 -6.58 -6.89 -14.30
N PHE A 243 -5.25 -6.91 -14.38
CA PHE A 243 -4.44 -5.72 -14.44
C PHE A 243 -4.62 -5.02 -15.79
N TYR A 244 -4.50 -5.78 -16.88
CA TYR A 244 -4.69 -5.29 -18.23
C TYR A 244 -6.08 -4.71 -18.42
N ASP A 245 -7.14 -5.39 -17.95
CA ASP A 245 -8.51 -4.87 -18.02
C ASP A 245 -8.65 -3.50 -17.30
N LYS A 246 -7.90 -3.27 -16.22
CA LYS A 246 -7.86 -1.96 -15.55
C LYS A 246 -7.10 -0.93 -16.39
N VAL A 247 -5.88 -1.24 -16.81
CA VAL A 247 -5.02 -0.24 -17.49
C VAL A 247 -5.33 -0.05 -18.98
N SER A 248 -6.13 -0.92 -19.56
CA SER A 248 -6.44 -0.91 -20.99
C SER A 248 -7.32 0.27 -21.42
N ASN A 249 -7.97 0.96 -20.48
CA ASN A 249 -8.91 2.04 -20.75
C ASN A 249 -8.57 3.30 -19.94
N PRO A 250 -7.50 4.04 -20.30
CA PRO A 250 -7.15 5.30 -19.65
C PRO A 250 -8.22 6.36 -19.94
N VAL A 251 -8.73 6.98 -18.88
CA VAL A 251 -9.69 8.09 -18.93
C VAL A 251 -8.97 9.43 -18.85
N LEU A 252 -7.95 9.56 -18.01
CA LEU A 252 -7.03 10.71 -17.98
C LEU A 252 -5.60 10.21 -17.85
N SER A 253 -4.69 10.83 -18.59
CA SER A 253 -3.25 10.60 -18.49
C SER A 253 -2.54 11.84 -17.93
N ASP A 254 -1.36 11.63 -17.34
CA ASP A 254 -0.50 12.70 -16.77
C ASP A 254 -1.27 13.61 -15.81
N LEU A 255 -1.90 13.00 -14.80
CA LEU A 255 -2.72 13.73 -13.84
C LEU A 255 -1.89 14.67 -12.95
N SER A 256 -2.45 15.84 -12.69
CA SER A 256 -1.96 16.78 -11.68
C SER A 256 -3.14 17.32 -10.87
N LEU A 257 -2.99 17.29 -9.55
CA LEU A 257 -3.97 17.80 -8.59
C LEU A 257 -3.38 19.03 -7.88
N ASP A 258 -3.99 20.18 -8.11
CA ASP A 258 -3.65 21.43 -7.42
C ASP A 258 -4.61 21.68 -6.25
N LEU A 259 -4.03 21.76 -5.05
CA LEU A 259 -4.68 22.07 -3.78
C LEU A 259 -3.97 23.25 -3.07
N SER A 260 -3.38 24.16 -3.84
CA SER A 260 -2.67 25.34 -3.34
C SER A 260 -3.54 26.26 -2.48
N SER A 261 -4.85 26.27 -2.71
CA SER A 261 -5.84 27.03 -1.93
C SER A 261 -5.79 26.70 -0.43
N ILE A 262 -5.46 25.46 -0.06
CA ILE A 262 -5.35 25.00 1.33
C ILE A 262 -3.90 24.85 1.82
N ASP A 263 -2.92 25.28 1.01
CA ASP A 263 -1.50 25.05 1.26
C ASP A 263 -1.22 23.56 1.53
N ALA A 264 -1.62 22.71 0.59
CA ALA A 264 -1.43 21.26 0.67
C ALA A 264 0.04 20.88 0.50
N TYR A 265 0.51 19.94 1.32
CA TYR A 265 1.88 19.44 1.31
C TYR A 265 1.94 17.98 1.77
N ASP A 266 3.07 17.31 1.51
CA ASP A 266 3.29 15.91 1.91
C ASP A 266 2.25 14.93 1.31
N LEU A 267 2.00 15.08 0.00
CA LEU A 267 1.04 14.31 -0.77
C LEU A 267 1.58 12.94 -1.15
N TYR A 268 0.72 11.94 -1.08
CA TYR A 268 0.97 10.57 -1.50
C TYR A 268 -0.19 10.02 -2.34
N PRO A 269 0.09 9.35 -3.48
CA PRO A 269 1.42 9.11 -4.05
C PRO A 269 2.09 10.43 -4.51
N ARG A 270 3.44 10.47 -4.49
CA ARG A 270 4.22 11.66 -4.87
C ARG A 270 4.06 12.05 -6.33
N LYS A 271 3.83 11.05 -7.19
CA LYS A 271 3.48 11.20 -8.60
C LYS A 271 2.13 10.51 -8.81
N LEU A 272 1.18 11.23 -9.40
CA LEU A 272 -0.14 10.66 -9.66
C LEU A 272 -0.05 9.68 -10.84
N PRO A 273 -0.62 8.46 -10.71
CA PRO A 273 -0.77 7.55 -11.83
C PRO A 273 -1.86 8.05 -12.79
N ASP A 274 -1.95 7.42 -13.96
CA ASP A 274 -3.07 7.65 -14.88
C ASP A 274 -4.39 7.14 -14.27
N LEU A 275 -5.50 7.78 -14.63
CA LEU A 275 -6.83 7.43 -14.13
C LEU A 275 -7.52 6.54 -15.16
N PHE A 276 -7.89 5.33 -14.74
CA PHE A 276 -8.48 4.33 -15.63
C PHE A 276 -9.95 4.06 -15.31
N LYS A 277 -10.70 3.60 -16.32
CA LYS A 277 -12.10 3.22 -16.16
C LYS A 277 -12.27 2.18 -15.04
N GLY A 278 -13.26 2.38 -14.18
CA GLY A 278 -13.55 1.46 -13.07
C GLY A 278 -12.53 1.50 -11.92
N THR A 279 -11.57 2.43 -11.94
CA THR A 279 -10.61 2.63 -10.85
C THR A 279 -10.94 3.87 -10.03
N GLN A 280 -10.44 3.90 -8.80
CA GLN A 280 -10.47 5.08 -7.92
C GLN A 280 -9.05 5.38 -7.49
N LEU A 281 -8.62 6.63 -7.72
CA LEU A 281 -7.36 7.16 -7.22
C LEU A 281 -7.59 7.79 -5.84
N VAL A 282 -6.75 7.41 -4.88
CA VAL A 282 -6.76 7.93 -3.52
C VAL A 282 -5.49 8.73 -3.30
N VAL A 283 -5.65 10.03 -3.05
CA VAL A 283 -4.54 10.94 -2.73
C VAL A 283 -4.66 11.36 -1.28
N MET A 284 -3.61 11.18 -0.48
CA MET A 284 -3.59 11.59 0.92
C MET A 284 -2.55 12.68 1.10
N GLY A 285 -2.78 13.63 1.99
CA GLY A 285 -1.80 14.67 2.27
C GLY A 285 -2.09 15.48 3.52
N ARG A 286 -1.27 16.50 3.74
CA ARG A 286 -1.43 17.48 4.82
C ARG A 286 -1.78 18.85 4.25
N TYR A 287 -2.39 19.71 5.07
CA TYR A 287 -2.75 21.07 4.66
C TYR A 287 -2.66 22.05 5.82
N ARG A 288 -2.44 23.35 5.55
CA ARG A 288 -2.30 24.37 6.62
C ARG A 288 -3.47 25.34 6.68
N LYS A 289 -3.94 25.84 5.53
CA LYS A 289 -4.98 26.87 5.45
C LYS A 289 -6.37 26.26 5.54
N SER A 290 -7.28 26.98 6.20
CA SER A 290 -8.69 26.62 6.34
C SER A 290 -9.59 27.67 5.68
N GLY A 291 -10.79 27.28 5.28
CA GLY A 291 -11.78 28.11 4.61
C GLY A 291 -12.33 27.44 3.35
N ASP A 292 -12.92 28.24 2.48
CA ASP A 292 -13.30 27.82 1.14
C ASP A 292 -12.05 27.45 0.34
N ALA A 293 -12.13 26.31 -0.33
CA ALA A 293 -11.03 25.69 -1.01
C ALA A 293 -11.40 25.36 -2.45
N LYS A 294 -10.38 25.33 -3.30
CA LYS A 294 -10.49 24.94 -4.69
C LYS A 294 -9.53 23.80 -4.96
N ALA A 295 -10.05 22.71 -5.51
CA ALA A 295 -9.26 21.61 -6.06
C ALA A 295 -9.30 21.70 -7.58
N VAL A 296 -8.15 21.74 -8.24
CA VAL A 296 -8.06 21.75 -9.70
C VAL A 296 -7.37 20.47 -10.17
N LEU A 297 -8.14 19.60 -10.82
CA LEU A 297 -7.62 18.39 -11.43
C LEU A 297 -7.36 18.65 -12.91
N THR A 298 -6.15 18.33 -13.38
CA THR A 298 -5.78 18.41 -14.79
C THR A 298 -5.25 17.07 -15.27
N GLY A 299 -5.41 16.79 -16.57
CA GLY A 299 -4.88 15.61 -17.24
C GLY A 299 -5.13 15.70 -18.75
N TYR A 300 -4.77 14.65 -19.48
CA TYR A 300 -4.91 14.60 -20.94
C TYR A 300 -5.84 13.48 -21.39
N VAL A 301 -6.70 13.79 -22.36
CA VAL A 301 -7.54 12.83 -23.09
C VAL A 301 -7.20 12.98 -24.57
N ASN A 302 -6.74 11.91 -25.23
CA ASN A 302 -6.34 11.96 -26.65
C ASN A 302 -5.31 13.06 -26.98
N GLY A 303 -4.46 13.43 -26.02
CA GLY A 303 -3.48 14.50 -26.16
C GLY A 303 -4.03 15.92 -25.92
N GLU A 304 -5.33 16.08 -25.70
CA GLU A 304 -5.94 17.35 -25.30
C GLU A 304 -5.95 17.50 -23.78
N LYS A 305 -5.49 18.66 -23.29
CA LYS A 305 -5.54 18.97 -21.86
C LYS A 305 -6.98 19.22 -21.41
N ARG A 306 -7.43 18.52 -20.38
CA ARG A 306 -8.70 18.72 -19.69
C ARG A 306 -8.46 19.24 -18.28
N THR A 307 -9.31 20.16 -17.84
CA THR A 307 -9.25 20.79 -16.51
C THR A 307 -10.61 20.66 -15.84
N PHE A 308 -10.61 20.25 -14.57
CA PHE A 308 -11.80 20.09 -13.75
C PHE A 308 -11.60 20.84 -12.43
N ASP A 309 -12.43 21.87 -12.21
CA ASP A 309 -12.41 22.67 -11.00
C ASP A 309 -13.46 22.20 -10.01
N TYR A 310 -13.13 22.00 -8.74
CA TYR A 310 -14.06 21.59 -7.69
C TYR A 310 -14.01 22.60 -6.54
N GLY A 311 -15.17 23.13 -6.16
CA GLY A 311 -15.32 23.83 -4.89
C GLY A 311 -15.35 22.83 -3.75
N THR A 312 -14.57 23.08 -2.71
CA THR A 312 -14.51 22.26 -1.49
C THR A 312 -14.30 23.16 -0.28
N THR A 313 -14.27 22.59 0.92
CA THR A 313 -14.07 23.35 2.16
C THR A 313 -13.04 22.61 3.00
N ALA A 314 -12.10 23.36 3.57
CA ALA A 314 -11.18 22.88 4.58
C ALA A 314 -11.53 23.56 5.91
N PRO A 315 -12.36 22.93 6.77
CA PRO A 315 -12.79 23.55 8.01
C PRO A 315 -11.60 23.95 8.91
N LYS A 316 -11.82 24.93 9.80
CA LYS A 316 -10.82 25.28 10.84
C LYS A 316 -10.62 24.13 11.83
N GLU A 317 -11.66 23.35 12.05
CA GLU A 317 -11.67 22.16 12.89
C GLU A 317 -12.59 21.11 12.26
N ALA A 318 -12.10 19.88 12.15
CA ALA A 318 -12.81 18.73 11.61
C ALA A 318 -12.28 17.46 12.27
N THR A 319 -12.95 16.98 13.32
CA THR A 319 -12.46 15.86 14.14
C THR A 319 -13.21 14.55 13.90
N ARG A 320 -14.26 14.57 13.08
CA ARG A 320 -15.13 13.41 12.79
C ARG A 320 -14.34 12.27 12.15
N ASP A 321 -13.52 12.55 11.14
CA ASP A 321 -12.81 11.55 10.36
C ASP A 321 -11.43 11.22 10.95
N GLY A 322 -11.41 10.82 12.24
CA GLY A 322 -10.18 10.56 13.01
C GLY A 322 -9.28 9.45 12.46
N PHE A 323 -9.76 8.64 11.52
CA PHE A 323 -8.95 7.61 10.86
C PHE A 323 -7.97 8.17 9.81
N ILE A 324 -8.22 9.38 9.28
CA ILE A 324 -7.44 9.98 8.18
C ILE A 324 -5.94 10.13 8.52
N PRO A 325 -5.53 10.69 9.68
CA PRO A 325 -4.12 10.87 10.01
C PRO A 325 -3.34 9.57 9.99
N ARG A 326 -3.92 8.48 10.51
CA ARG A 326 -3.28 7.16 10.53
C ARG A 326 -3.14 6.57 9.12
N LEU A 327 -4.16 6.71 8.26
CA LEU A 327 -4.05 6.27 6.86
C LEU A 327 -2.97 7.01 6.09
N TRP A 328 -2.89 8.33 6.27
CA TRP A 328 -1.81 9.14 5.71
C TRP A 328 -0.44 8.68 6.22
N ALA A 329 -0.31 8.42 7.54
CA ALA A 329 0.94 7.97 8.13
C ALA A 329 1.38 6.60 7.61
N ILE A 330 0.45 5.66 7.46
CA ILE A 330 0.70 4.36 6.84
C ILE A 330 1.23 4.54 5.41
N ARG A 331 0.59 5.41 4.61
CA ARG A 331 1.00 5.65 3.22
C ARG A 331 2.40 6.28 3.15
N LYS A 332 2.69 7.23 4.04
CA LYS A 332 4.00 7.86 4.14
C LYS A 332 5.08 6.88 4.60
N VAL A 333 4.81 6.08 5.64
CA VAL A 333 5.74 5.04 6.12
C VAL A 333 6.03 4.02 5.01
N GLY A 334 5.00 3.57 4.28
CA GLY A 334 5.17 2.69 3.12
C GLY A 334 6.10 3.29 2.07
N PHE A 335 5.91 4.55 1.71
CA PHE A 335 6.81 5.27 0.79
C PHE A 335 8.25 5.37 1.32
N LEU A 336 8.44 5.71 2.60
CA LEU A 336 9.78 5.85 3.18
C LEU A 336 10.52 4.51 3.24
N LEU A 337 9.82 3.42 3.59
CA LEU A 337 10.36 2.06 3.58
C LEU A 337 10.72 1.61 2.15
N GLU A 338 9.92 1.98 1.16
CA GLU A 338 10.21 1.71 -0.25
C GLU A 338 11.45 2.47 -0.73
N GLU A 339 11.58 3.76 -0.39
CA GLU A 339 12.80 4.53 -0.68
C GLU A 339 14.04 3.91 -0.01
N ILE A 340 13.93 3.46 1.24
CA ILE A 340 15.02 2.76 1.94
C ILE A 340 15.39 1.45 1.22
N ARG A 341 14.40 0.64 0.85
CA ARG A 341 14.62 -0.65 0.16
C ARG A 341 15.25 -0.46 -1.23
N LEU A 342 14.78 0.53 -1.99
CA LEU A 342 15.23 0.74 -3.37
C LEU A 342 16.57 1.49 -3.43
N ARG A 343 16.76 2.53 -2.61
CA ARG A 343 17.88 3.48 -2.72
C ARG A 343 18.87 3.42 -1.54
N GLY A 344 18.62 2.56 -0.57
CA GLY A 344 19.45 2.39 0.62
C GLY A 344 18.97 3.22 1.81
N GLU A 345 19.37 2.78 3.00
CA GLU A 345 19.02 3.43 4.26
C GLU A 345 19.76 4.77 4.42
N ARG A 346 19.01 5.80 4.80
CA ARG A 346 19.53 7.10 5.23
C ARG A 346 19.00 7.40 6.63
N PRO A 347 19.81 7.98 7.54
CA PRO A 347 19.39 8.27 8.91
C PRO A 347 18.09 9.06 8.97
N GLU A 348 17.90 10.04 8.08
CA GLU A 348 16.72 10.90 8.06
C GLU A 348 15.44 10.11 7.73
N LEU A 349 15.50 9.18 6.76
CA LEU A 349 14.37 8.34 6.39
C LEU A 349 14.01 7.37 7.52
N ARG A 350 15.02 6.73 8.11
CA ARG A 350 14.83 5.78 9.21
C ARG A 350 14.21 6.47 10.42
N ASP A 351 14.75 7.61 10.82
CA ASP A 351 14.29 8.32 12.01
C ASP A 351 12.87 8.87 11.80
N GLU A 352 12.52 9.28 10.57
CA GLU A 352 11.15 9.65 10.21
C GLU A 352 10.18 8.45 10.27
N VAL A 353 10.58 7.27 9.79
CA VAL A 353 9.80 6.03 9.93
C VAL A 353 9.56 5.71 11.40
N ILE A 354 10.59 5.74 12.25
CA ILE A 354 10.47 5.47 13.69
C ILE A 354 9.52 6.48 14.36
N SER A 355 9.65 7.76 14.02
CA SER A 355 8.79 8.82 14.57
C SER A 355 7.32 8.61 14.20
N LEU A 356 7.03 8.34 12.93
CA LEU A 356 5.66 8.08 12.46
C LEU A 356 5.11 6.78 13.05
N ALA A 357 5.93 5.73 13.11
CA ALA A 357 5.58 4.45 13.69
C ALA A 357 5.16 4.57 15.17
N LYS A 358 5.96 5.28 15.98
CA LYS A 358 5.65 5.56 17.38
C LYS A 358 4.40 6.43 17.54
N LYS A 359 4.26 7.50 16.74
CA LYS A 359 3.12 8.42 16.82
C LYS A 359 1.79 7.78 16.41
N PHE A 360 1.81 6.91 15.41
CA PHE A 360 0.59 6.33 14.84
C PHE A 360 0.40 4.83 15.15
N GLY A 361 1.27 4.27 15.99
CA GLY A 361 1.21 2.85 16.37
C GLY A 361 1.36 1.91 15.17
N ILE A 362 2.24 2.23 14.23
CA ILE A 362 2.47 1.43 13.03
C ILE A 362 3.64 0.49 13.30
N VAL A 363 3.44 -0.81 13.12
CA VAL A 363 4.54 -1.79 13.17
C VAL A 363 5.38 -1.65 11.91
N THR A 364 6.68 -1.54 12.08
CA THR A 364 7.66 -1.37 11.00
C THR A 364 8.89 -2.23 11.30
N PRO A 365 9.77 -2.48 10.33
CA PRO A 365 11.04 -3.15 10.59
C PRO A 365 11.91 -2.47 11.66
N TYR A 366 11.64 -1.21 12.00
CA TYR A 366 12.39 -0.43 12.99
C TYR A 366 11.69 -0.30 14.35
N THR A 367 10.49 -0.88 14.51
CA THR A 367 9.70 -0.76 15.75
C THR A 367 9.04 -2.07 16.11
N SER A 368 9.26 -2.55 17.34
CA SER A 368 8.58 -3.70 17.93
C SER A 368 7.70 -3.28 19.11
N TYR A 369 6.67 -4.07 19.40
CA TYR A 369 5.93 -3.99 20.65
C TYR A 369 6.51 -5.01 21.63
N LEU A 370 6.89 -4.54 22.82
CA LEU A 370 7.29 -5.38 23.93
C LEU A 370 6.13 -5.40 24.93
N VAL A 371 5.54 -6.58 25.15
CA VAL A 371 4.62 -6.80 26.27
C VAL A 371 5.46 -7.24 27.45
N VAL A 372 5.46 -6.43 28.51
CA VAL A 372 6.07 -6.81 29.80
C VAL A 372 4.90 -7.12 30.73
N GLU A 373 4.79 -8.37 31.16
CA GLU A 373 3.81 -8.74 32.18
C GLU A 373 4.27 -8.23 33.55
N ASP A 374 3.39 -7.57 34.30
CA ASP A 374 3.65 -7.11 35.68
C ASP A 374 3.64 -8.26 36.71
N THR A 375 3.70 -9.52 36.27
CA THR A 375 3.82 -10.68 37.16
C THR A 375 5.25 -11.22 37.06
N PRO A 376 6.08 -11.16 38.12
CA PRO A 376 7.35 -11.88 38.10
C PRO A 376 7.04 -13.34 37.81
N PRO A 377 7.80 -14.02 36.91
CA PRO A 377 7.57 -15.43 36.66
C PRO A 377 7.66 -16.13 38.00
N VAL A 378 6.55 -16.73 38.43
CA VAL A 378 6.52 -17.57 39.63
C VAL A 378 7.58 -18.63 39.37
N ALA A 379 8.70 -18.51 40.08
CA ALA A 379 9.78 -19.48 40.03
C ALA A 379 9.16 -20.80 40.48
N ARG A 380 8.79 -21.66 39.51
CA ARG A 380 8.56 -23.06 39.81
C ARG A 380 9.89 -23.56 40.36
N PRO A 381 9.95 -24.10 41.59
CA PRO A 381 11.19 -24.64 42.10
C PRO A 381 11.62 -25.75 41.15
N MET A 382 12.72 -25.53 40.43
CA MET A 382 13.42 -26.63 39.76
C MET A 382 13.84 -27.61 40.87
N PRO A 383 13.60 -28.92 40.73
CA PRO A 383 14.00 -29.87 41.75
C PRO A 383 15.52 -29.79 41.91
N VAL A 384 15.96 -29.43 43.12
CA VAL A 384 17.38 -29.39 43.48
C VAL A 384 17.88 -30.83 43.53
N MET A 385 18.57 -31.26 42.48
CA MET A 385 19.24 -32.56 42.46
C MET A 385 20.54 -32.43 43.26
N ARG A 386 20.54 -32.92 44.50
CA ARG A 386 21.73 -33.03 45.35
C ARG A 386 22.64 -34.14 44.80
N PRO A 387 23.98 -33.94 44.73
CA PRO A 387 24.89 -34.99 44.30
C PRO A 387 25.38 -35.87 45.47
N GLY A 388 25.20 -37.20 45.34
CA GLY A 388 26.19 -38.21 45.74
C GLY A 388 25.84 -39.22 46.86
N ALA A 389 26.33 -40.46 46.66
CA ALA A 389 26.33 -41.70 47.47
C ALA A 389 25.02 -42.55 47.38
N ASP A 390 24.96 -43.76 46.81
CA ASP A 390 25.96 -44.82 46.64
C ASP A 390 25.74 -45.68 45.35
N GLU A 391 26.80 -46.41 45.02
CA GLU A 391 27.14 -47.21 43.85
C GLU A 391 26.20 -48.38 43.48
N ALA A 392 26.13 -48.74 42.19
CA ALA A 392 26.63 -50.03 41.65
C ALA A 392 26.11 -50.36 40.23
N GLU A 393 27.07 -50.50 39.29
CA GLU A 393 27.12 -51.39 38.10
C GLU A 393 26.04 -51.25 36.98
N SER A 394 26.35 -51.11 35.69
CA SER A 394 27.47 -51.64 34.90
C SER A 394 27.80 -50.80 33.64
N SER A 395 29.08 -50.84 33.29
CA SER A 395 29.79 -50.39 32.07
C SER A 395 29.17 -50.86 30.74
N GLY A 396 29.26 -50.17 29.59
CA GLY A 396 30.19 -49.14 29.15
C GLY A 396 30.82 -49.54 27.81
N SER A 397 30.16 -49.25 26.68
CA SER A 397 30.78 -49.27 25.33
C SER A 397 30.97 -47.82 24.87
N ALA A 398 32.21 -47.51 24.49
CA ALA A 398 32.72 -46.19 24.23
C ALA A 398 32.31 -45.64 22.85
N PHE A 399 31.88 -44.39 22.80
CA PHE A 399 31.92 -43.56 21.60
C PHE A 399 32.65 -42.25 21.93
N ALA A 400 33.67 -41.94 21.13
CA ALA A 400 34.62 -40.85 21.30
C ALA A 400 33.99 -39.45 21.15
N PRO A 401 34.60 -38.40 21.73
CA PRO A 401 34.08 -37.04 21.63
C PRO A 401 34.36 -36.41 20.25
N PRO A 402 33.46 -35.58 19.69
CA PRO A 402 33.79 -34.73 18.56
C PRO A 402 34.59 -33.49 19.00
N PRO A 403 35.37 -32.87 18.08
CA PRO A 403 36.32 -31.81 18.40
C PRO A 403 35.66 -30.44 18.54
N ALA A 404 36.38 -29.51 19.17
CA ALA A 404 35.98 -28.11 19.37
C ALA A 404 35.71 -27.35 18.04
N PRO A 405 34.76 -26.40 18.00
CA PRO A 405 34.42 -25.69 16.78
C PRO A 405 35.50 -24.66 16.39
N ARG A 406 35.95 -24.76 15.14
CA ARG A 406 36.74 -23.76 14.42
C ARG A 406 35.87 -22.54 14.08
N LYS A 407 36.48 -21.35 14.16
CA LYS A 407 36.00 -20.13 13.50
C LYS A 407 35.88 -20.36 11.98
N GLY A 408 34.71 -20.13 11.41
CA GLY A 408 34.48 -20.15 9.97
C GLY A 408 33.01 -19.88 9.66
N GLY A 409 32.73 -18.77 9.00
CA GLY A 409 31.37 -18.31 8.70
C GLY A 409 30.63 -19.20 7.71
N GLY A 410 29.32 -19.33 7.93
CA GLY A 410 28.41 -20.12 7.10
C GLY A 410 27.08 -20.29 7.82
N GLY A 411 26.36 -19.18 8.01
CA GLY A 411 25.00 -19.21 8.54
C GLY A 411 24.02 -19.64 7.45
N VAL A 412 23.30 -20.74 7.70
CA VAL A 412 22.07 -21.09 7.00
C VAL A 412 21.05 -19.98 7.29
N PRO A 413 20.42 -19.33 6.30
CA PRO A 413 19.40 -18.34 6.59
C PRO A 413 18.16 -19.03 7.17
N ALA A 414 17.71 -18.56 8.32
CA ALA A 414 16.36 -18.83 8.81
C ALA A 414 15.35 -18.34 7.76
N PRO A 415 14.18 -18.99 7.60
CA PRO A 415 13.18 -18.55 6.64
C PRO A 415 12.78 -17.12 6.97
N ALA A 416 13.05 -16.19 6.05
CA ALA A 416 12.61 -14.82 6.13
C ALA A 416 11.08 -14.82 6.13
N ALA A 417 10.48 -14.56 7.28
CA ALA A 417 9.09 -14.14 7.34
C ALA A 417 8.99 -12.88 6.48
N ALA A 418 8.38 -12.99 5.30
CA ALA A 418 8.12 -11.86 4.41
C ALA A 418 7.34 -10.81 5.21
N ALA A 419 7.96 -9.66 5.42
CA ALA A 419 7.45 -8.62 6.31
C ALA A 419 6.16 -7.96 5.75
N PRO A 420 5.30 -7.39 6.61
CA PRO A 420 4.11 -6.59 6.23
C PRO A 420 4.40 -5.34 5.38
N ALA A 421 5.67 -5.07 5.05
CA ALA A 421 6.10 -3.88 4.34
C ALA A 421 5.71 -3.93 2.84
N GLU A 422 5.61 -5.11 2.23
CA GLU A 422 5.25 -5.24 0.81
C GLU A 422 3.77 -4.89 0.54
N SER A 423 2.87 -5.19 1.48
CA SER A 423 1.43 -4.91 1.34
C SER A 423 1.06 -3.44 1.64
N LEU A 424 1.89 -2.73 2.41
CA LEU A 424 1.70 -1.30 2.72
C LEU A 424 2.19 -0.36 1.59
N ALA A 425 3.16 -0.80 0.78
CA ALA A 425 3.72 -0.02 -0.31
C ALA A 425 2.87 -0.09 -1.60
N ARG A 426 2.30 -1.27 -1.90
CA ARG A 426 1.57 -1.51 -3.16
C ARG A 426 0.07 -1.32 -3.02
N ALA A 427 -0.40 -0.11 -3.31
CA ALA A 427 -1.84 0.14 -3.37
C ALA A 427 -2.23 0.99 -4.58
N ASP A 428 -2.27 0.32 -5.75
CA ASP A 428 -3.30 0.61 -6.76
C ASP A 428 -4.65 0.17 -6.19
N GLY A 429 -5.78 0.76 -6.61
CA GLY A 429 -7.10 0.74 -5.95
C GLY A 429 -7.72 -0.56 -5.37
N ARG A 430 -7.07 -1.74 -5.48
CA ARG A 430 -7.35 -2.93 -4.64
C ARG A 430 -6.53 -3.01 -3.35
N GLY A 431 -5.47 -2.22 -3.19
CA GLY A 431 -4.63 -2.18 -1.98
C GLY A 431 -5.42 -1.81 -0.73
N GLY A 432 -6.47 -1.00 -0.82
CA GLY A 432 -7.35 -0.73 0.32
C GLY A 432 -8.11 -1.98 0.82
N VAL A 433 -8.55 -2.85 -0.09
CA VAL A 433 -9.27 -4.09 0.25
C VAL A 433 -8.30 -5.23 0.61
N ALA A 434 -7.12 -5.27 -0.02
CA ALA A 434 -6.04 -6.21 0.32
C ALA A 434 -5.42 -5.90 1.69
N VAL A 435 -5.16 -4.63 2.00
CA VAL A 435 -4.77 -4.15 3.34
C VAL A 435 -5.89 -4.46 4.34
N SER A 436 -7.16 -4.32 3.96
CA SER A 436 -8.28 -4.71 4.83
C SER A 436 -8.40 -6.22 5.03
N ARG A 437 -8.09 -7.06 4.02
CA ARG A 437 -8.06 -8.53 4.14
C ARG A 437 -6.83 -9.04 4.88
N GLU A 438 -5.67 -8.41 4.71
CA GLU A 438 -4.47 -8.68 5.51
C GLU A 438 -4.67 -8.26 6.95
N MET A 439 -5.24 -7.07 7.21
CA MET A 439 -5.66 -6.71 8.57
C MET A 439 -6.73 -7.65 9.11
N LYS A 440 -7.60 -8.21 8.26
CA LYS A 440 -8.59 -9.21 8.68
C LYS A 440 -7.94 -10.56 9.03
N LYS A 441 -6.96 -11.03 8.25
CA LYS A 441 -6.17 -12.23 8.54
C LYS A 441 -5.30 -12.06 9.79
N MET A 442 -4.63 -10.91 9.94
CA MET A 442 -3.91 -10.55 11.16
C MET A 442 -4.86 -10.50 12.36
N LYS A 443 -6.05 -9.91 12.21
CA LYS A 443 -7.09 -9.88 13.26
C LYS A 443 -7.72 -11.25 13.57
N GLU A 444 -7.66 -12.20 12.64
CA GLU A 444 -8.14 -13.58 12.79
C GLU A 444 -7.05 -14.49 13.38
N GLU A 445 -5.76 -14.26 13.09
CA GLU A 445 -4.61 -14.92 13.73
C GLU A 445 -4.26 -14.31 15.12
N GLU A 446 -4.59 -13.04 15.36
CA GLU A 446 -4.56 -12.36 16.67
C GLU A 446 -5.60 -12.91 17.67
N ARG A 447 -6.59 -13.69 17.21
CA ARG A 447 -7.60 -14.34 18.06
C ARG A 447 -7.13 -15.63 18.74
N GLY A 448 -5.82 -15.84 18.86
CA GLY A 448 -5.28 -16.78 19.84
C GLY A 448 -5.45 -16.23 21.27
N PRO A 449 -5.71 -17.07 22.28
CA PRO A 449 -5.93 -16.59 23.64
C PRO A 449 -4.58 -16.18 24.25
N SER A 450 -4.28 -14.88 24.26
CA SER A 450 -3.17 -14.34 25.07
C SER A 450 -3.44 -12.91 25.54
N ALA A 451 -2.86 -12.58 26.68
CA ALA A 451 -3.17 -11.45 27.55
C ALA A 451 -2.92 -10.07 26.92
N SER A 452 -3.84 -9.14 27.19
CA SER A 452 -3.79 -7.67 27.01
C SER A 452 -2.80 -7.13 25.95
N GLU A 453 -3.32 -6.78 24.77
CA GLU A 453 -2.59 -6.01 23.76
C GLU A 453 -2.07 -4.68 24.34
N PRO A 454 -0.77 -4.33 24.17
CA PRO A 454 -0.17 -3.14 24.76
C PRO A 454 -0.49 -1.85 24.00
N VAL A 455 -1.15 -1.93 22.83
CA VAL A 455 -1.44 -0.78 21.96
C VAL A 455 -2.89 -0.84 21.49
N ARG A 456 -3.60 0.29 21.59
CA ARG A 456 -4.95 0.43 21.05
C ARG A 456 -5.11 1.71 20.27
N VAL A 457 -6.00 1.68 19.29
CA VAL A 457 -6.41 2.88 18.53
C VAL A 457 -7.82 3.27 18.97
N ALA A 458 -7.99 4.51 19.41
CA ALA A 458 -9.28 5.07 19.77
C ALA A 458 -9.37 6.55 19.38
N ALA A 459 -10.52 6.99 18.88
CA ALA A 459 -10.73 8.37 18.42
C ALA A 459 -9.65 8.86 17.42
N GLY A 460 -9.12 7.97 16.58
CA GLY A 460 -8.05 8.31 15.62
C GLY A 460 -6.64 8.44 16.21
N ARG A 461 -6.46 8.10 17.48
CA ARG A 461 -5.21 8.25 18.24
C ARG A 461 -4.68 6.90 18.68
N THR A 462 -3.37 6.84 18.86
CA THR A 462 -2.68 5.65 19.36
C THR A 462 -2.44 5.76 20.85
N PHE A 463 -2.87 4.75 21.60
CA PHE A 463 -2.70 4.61 23.02
C PHE A 463 -1.78 3.43 23.33
N LEU A 464 -0.84 3.65 24.24
CA LEU A 464 0.10 2.65 24.73
C LEU A 464 -0.25 2.33 26.19
N TYR A 465 -0.35 1.05 26.54
CA TYR A 465 -0.57 0.62 27.92
C TYR A 465 0.76 0.66 28.69
N ARG A 466 0.85 1.48 29.73
CA ARG A 466 2.01 1.66 30.60
C ARG A 466 1.58 1.98 32.02
N ASP A 467 2.30 1.45 33.01
CA ASP A 467 2.08 1.73 34.43
C ASP A 467 0.61 1.55 34.88
N GLY A 468 -0.05 0.53 34.33
CA GLY A 468 -1.45 0.21 34.61
C GLY A 468 -2.49 1.15 33.97
N GLY A 469 -2.13 1.97 32.98
CA GLY A 469 -3.04 2.89 32.29
C GLY A 469 -2.75 3.09 30.81
N TRP A 470 -3.72 3.63 30.07
CA TRP A 470 -3.60 3.94 28.65
C TRP A 470 -3.07 5.36 28.44
N ILE A 471 -1.96 5.53 27.74
CA ILE A 471 -1.35 6.83 27.50
C ILE A 471 -1.35 7.13 26.01
N ASP A 472 -1.94 8.26 25.61
CA ASP A 472 -1.86 8.80 24.25
C ASP A 472 -0.38 8.95 23.85
N SER A 473 0.00 8.39 22.71
CA SER A 473 1.37 8.46 22.16
C SER A 473 1.91 9.89 22.06
N GLU A 474 1.03 10.88 21.84
CA GLU A 474 1.41 12.29 21.80
C GLU A 474 1.70 12.85 23.20
N ALA A 475 1.00 12.37 24.22
CA ALA A 475 1.29 12.68 25.62
C ALA A 475 2.62 12.04 26.05
N LEU A 476 2.98 10.85 25.54
CA LEU A 476 4.30 10.26 25.80
C LEU A 476 5.45 11.09 25.20
N ALA A 477 5.24 11.64 24.01
CA ALA A 477 6.22 12.53 23.39
C ALA A 477 6.31 13.89 24.08
N ASN A 478 5.19 14.41 24.60
CA ASN A 478 5.07 15.71 25.26
C ASN A 478 4.25 15.59 26.56
N PRO A 479 4.85 15.16 27.68
CA PRO A 479 4.11 14.78 28.89
C PRO A 479 3.26 15.90 29.50
N GLY A 480 3.67 17.16 29.36
CA GLY A 480 2.96 18.30 29.94
C GLY A 480 2.67 18.13 31.45
N LYS A 481 1.73 18.92 31.98
CA LYS A 481 1.07 18.64 33.27
C LYS A 481 -0.40 18.38 32.99
N PRO A 482 -0.87 17.13 33.06
CA PRO A 482 -2.27 16.83 32.78
C PRO A 482 -3.18 17.36 33.88
N LEU A 483 -4.37 17.85 33.51
CA LEU A 483 -5.46 18.02 34.48
C LEU A 483 -5.95 16.62 34.87
N GLN A 484 -5.81 16.27 36.15
CA GLN A 484 -6.32 15.02 36.68
C GLN A 484 -7.82 15.13 36.94
N ILE A 485 -8.60 14.19 36.43
CA ILE A 485 -10.06 14.14 36.56
C ILE A 485 -10.45 12.76 37.07
N LYS A 486 -11.31 12.71 38.07
CA LYS A 486 -11.75 11.44 38.63
C LYS A 486 -12.71 10.72 37.67
N PHE A 487 -12.44 9.45 37.39
CA PHE A 487 -13.25 8.59 36.52
C PHE A 487 -14.70 8.50 37.03
N LEU A 488 -15.67 8.59 36.11
CA LEU A 488 -17.11 8.58 36.38
C LEU A 488 -17.62 9.68 37.35
N SER A 489 -16.83 10.72 37.60
CA SER A 489 -17.27 11.91 38.36
C SER A 489 -18.11 12.88 37.51
N LYS A 490 -18.69 13.90 38.15
CA LYS A 490 -19.35 15.00 37.44
C LYS A 490 -18.40 15.72 36.47
N GLY A 491 -17.17 15.97 36.90
CA GLY A 491 -16.09 16.51 36.05
C GLY A 491 -15.80 15.65 34.83
N TYR A 492 -15.79 14.32 34.97
CA TYR A 492 -15.61 13.39 33.84
C TYR A 492 -16.74 13.49 32.79
N PHE A 493 -18.00 13.53 33.23
CA PHE A 493 -19.11 13.69 32.30
C PHE A 493 -19.16 15.10 31.68
N ALA A 494 -18.76 16.14 32.41
CA ALA A 494 -18.62 17.49 31.86
C ALA A 494 -17.54 17.55 30.77
N LEU A 495 -16.41 16.84 30.95
CA LEU A 495 -15.39 16.67 29.91
C LEU A 495 -15.97 16.02 28.65
N LEU A 496 -16.67 14.89 28.78
CA LEU A 496 -17.25 14.17 27.64
C LEU A 496 -18.37 14.93 26.92
N GLN A 497 -19.09 15.82 27.62
CA GLN A 497 -20.07 16.71 27.01
C GLN A 497 -19.39 17.84 26.22
N ALA A 498 -18.31 18.40 26.77
CA ALA A 498 -17.56 19.46 26.12
C ALA A 498 -16.70 18.97 24.95
N ARG A 499 -16.20 17.73 25.03
CA ARG A 499 -15.33 17.08 24.03
C ARG A 499 -15.84 15.67 23.69
N PRO A 500 -16.97 15.54 22.97
CA PRO A 500 -17.59 14.25 22.66
C PRO A 500 -16.68 13.29 21.88
N GLU A 501 -15.69 13.79 21.15
CA GLU A 501 -14.72 12.99 20.40
C GLU A 501 -13.82 12.14 21.30
N LEU A 502 -13.72 12.46 22.59
CA LEU A 502 -12.88 11.71 23.55
C LEU A 502 -13.56 10.47 24.12
N LYS A 503 -14.85 10.24 23.85
CA LYS A 503 -15.61 9.09 24.39
C LYS A 503 -14.94 7.75 24.07
N ALA A 504 -14.47 7.57 22.84
CA ALA A 504 -13.82 6.33 22.45
C ALA A 504 -12.47 6.12 23.16
N ALA A 505 -11.72 7.21 23.43
CA ALA A 505 -10.46 7.13 24.17
C ALA A 505 -10.68 6.74 25.65
N PHE A 506 -11.67 7.33 26.31
CA PHE A 506 -11.98 6.99 27.70
C PHE A 506 -12.73 5.67 27.87
N ALA A 507 -13.19 5.04 26.79
CA ALA A 507 -13.69 3.66 26.82
C ALA A 507 -12.56 2.61 26.94
N LEU A 508 -11.29 3.00 26.80
CA LEU A 508 -10.15 2.09 26.89
C LEU A 508 -9.93 1.54 28.31
N GLY A 509 -10.31 2.30 29.34
CA GLY A 509 -10.15 1.92 30.74
C GLY A 509 -10.45 3.07 31.71
N ASP A 510 -10.25 2.81 33.00
CA ASP A 510 -10.44 3.77 34.09
C ASP A 510 -9.22 4.70 34.31
N ARG A 511 -8.08 4.37 33.72
CA ARG A 511 -6.84 5.17 33.71
C ARG A 511 -6.44 5.50 32.28
N VAL A 512 -6.67 6.74 31.85
CA VAL A 512 -6.37 7.19 30.47
C VAL A 512 -5.80 8.60 30.46
N VAL A 513 -4.69 8.81 29.76
CA VAL A 513 -4.08 10.13 29.53
C VAL A 513 -4.26 10.51 28.05
N VAL A 514 -4.81 11.70 27.78
CA VAL A 514 -5.15 12.17 26.43
C VAL A 514 -4.71 13.62 26.21
N VAL A 515 -4.11 13.95 25.06
CA VAL A 515 -3.77 15.34 24.69
C VAL A 515 -5.00 16.06 24.12
N ILE A 516 -5.42 17.18 24.68
CA ILE A 516 -6.64 17.87 24.22
C ILE A 516 -6.38 19.11 23.36
N ALA A 517 -5.18 19.68 23.48
CA ALA A 517 -4.65 20.79 22.70
C ALA A 517 -3.12 20.87 22.91
N LYS A 518 -2.43 21.71 22.13
CA LYS A 518 -0.99 21.91 22.28
C LYS A 518 -0.60 22.29 23.72
N GLY A 519 0.13 21.41 24.40
CA GLY A 519 0.58 21.60 25.78
C GLY A 519 -0.49 21.39 26.86
N LYS A 520 -1.73 21.01 26.50
CA LYS A 520 -2.80 20.66 27.44
C LYS A 520 -3.13 19.17 27.31
N SER A 521 -3.04 18.43 28.41
CA SER A 521 -3.45 17.02 28.51
C SER A 521 -4.43 16.83 29.66
N VAL A 522 -5.21 15.77 29.59
CA VAL A 522 -6.15 15.33 30.64
C VAL A 522 -5.77 13.91 31.04
N GLN A 523 -5.71 13.66 32.33
CA GLN A 523 -5.52 12.33 32.91
C GLN A 523 -6.79 11.94 33.66
N VAL A 524 -7.48 10.92 33.18
CA VAL A 524 -8.58 10.30 33.91
C VAL A 524 -8.02 9.15 34.75
N GLY A 525 -8.43 9.09 36.01
CA GLY A 525 -7.96 8.08 36.97
C GLY A 525 -8.90 7.94 38.17
N PRO A 526 -8.54 7.10 39.17
CA PRO A 526 -9.37 6.89 40.36
C PRO A 526 -9.51 8.13 41.25
N GLU A 527 -8.61 9.10 41.10
CA GLU A 527 -8.58 10.37 41.81
C GLU A 527 -8.44 11.54 40.82
N GLY A 528 -8.89 12.73 41.22
CA GLY A 528 -8.79 13.93 40.39
C GLY A 528 -9.91 14.93 40.67
N GLU A 529 -9.95 15.99 39.86
CA GLU A 529 -10.96 17.05 39.93
C GLU A 529 -12.35 16.50 39.57
N GLU A 530 -13.36 16.86 40.37
CA GLU A 530 -14.76 16.46 40.19
C GLU A 530 -15.67 17.65 39.84
N ASP A 531 -15.19 18.88 40.05
CA ASP A 531 -15.96 20.11 39.82
C ASP A 531 -16.11 20.43 38.32
N GLU A 532 -17.35 20.53 37.85
CA GLU A 532 -17.66 20.80 36.44
C GLU A 532 -17.16 22.18 35.98
N GLY A 533 -17.19 23.18 36.87
CA GLY A 533 -16.79 24.56 36.56
C GLY A 533 -15.31 24.67 36.24
N LYS A 534 -14.47 24.05 37.09
CA LYS A 534 -13.01 23.98 36.88
C LYS A 534 -12.64 23.17 35.64
N VAL A 535 -13.29 22.04 35.39
CA VAL A 535 -13.06 21.25 34.17
C VAL A 535 -13.40 22.08 32.92
N ARG A 536 -14.57 22.72 32.88
CA ARG A 536 -14.96 23.57 31.75
C ARG A 536 -14.04 24.78 31.57
N ALA A 537 -13.52 25.35 32.67
CA ALA A 537 -12.57 26.46 32.61
C ALA A 537 -11.21 26.05 32.02
N PHE A 538 -10.73 24.84 32.32
CA PHE A 538 -9.49 24.31 31.75
C PHE A 538 -9.59 24.01 30.25
N LEU A 539 -10.79 23.58 29.80
CA LEU A 539 -11.07 23.24 28.40
C LEU A 539 -11.25 24.45 27.48
N LYS A 540 -11.54 25.64 28.04
CA LYS A 540 -11.47 26.92 27.31
C LYS A 540 -10.00 27.32 27.11
#